data_AF-A0A142YGB8-F1
#
_entry.id   AF-A0A142YGB8-F1
#
_cell.length_a   1.000
_cell.length_b   1.000
_cell.length_c   1.000
_cell.angle_alpha   90.00
_cell.angle_beta   90.00
_cell.angle_gamma   90.00
#
_symmetry.space_group_name_H-M   'P 1'
#
loop_
_entity.id
_entity.type
_entity.pdbx_description
1 polymer ?
#
loop_
_entity_poly.entity_id
_entity_poly.type
_entity_poly.pdbx_seq_one_letter_code
_entity_poly.pdbx_strand_id
1 'polypeptide(L)' 'MSSHSARLQHALKDLREKWAVTTDAWTDQVAQDFEKNHIAPVEGLAKRAMIGMDKLAESLAKIRKACDENA' A
#
# COMPACT_ATOMS: atom_id res chain seq x y z
N MET A 1 12.46 -2.49 3.36
CA MET A 1 11.35 -1.68 2.82
C MET A 1 11.91 -0.53 2.04
N SER A 2 11.48 -0.35 0.79
CA SER A 2 11.78 0.87 0.03
C SER A 2 11.04 2.08 0.63
N SER A 3 11.59 3.29 0.52
CA SER A 3 10.95 4.51 1.04
C SER A 3 9.56 4.75 0.43
N HIS A 4 9.36 4.31 -0.81
CA HIS A 4 8.10 4.39 -1.54
C HIS A 4 7.05 3.39 -1.00
N SER A 5 7.48 2.17 -0.61
CA SER A 5 6.62 1.19 0.08
C SER A 5 6.14 1.72 1.43
N ALA A 6 7.03 2.33 2.22
CA ALA A 6 6.67 2.95 3.50
C ALA A 6 5.65 4.09 3.34
N ARG A 7 5.83 4.96 2.34
CA ARG A 7 4.87 6.05 2.05
C ARG A 7 3.49 5.51 1.69
N LEU A 8 3.43 4.43 0.89
CA LEU A 8 2.16 3.80 0.53
C LEU A 8 1.49 3.15 1.74
N GLN A 9 2.25 2.54 2.63
CA GLN A 9 1.75 1.98 3.89
C GLN A 9 1.14 3.07 4.78
N HIS A 10 1.81 4.22 4.92
CA HIS A 10 1.30 5.37 5.67
C HIS A 10 0.00 5.90 5.06
N ALA A 11 -0.05 6.12 3.75
CA ALA A 11 -1.26 6.57 3.07
C ALA A 11 -2.44 5.61 3.26
N LEU A 12 -2.17 4.30 3.30
CA LEU A 12 -3.19 3.29 3.54
C LEU A 12 -3.72 3.33 4.98
N LYS A 13 -2.84 3.57 5.96
CA LYS A 13 -3.22 3.75 7.37
C LYS A 13 -4.11 4.99 7.52
N ASP A 14 -3.71 6.11 6.93
CA ASP A 14 -4.48 7.36 6.95
C ASP A 14 -5.87 7.19 6.32
N LEU A 15 -5.96 6.43 5.21
CA LEU A 15 -7.24 6.10 4.58
C LEU A 15 -8.14 5.34 5.55
N ARG A 16 -7.62 4.33 6.24
CA ARG A 16 -8.38 3.54 7.22
C ARG A 16 -8.85 4.37 8.40
N GLU A 17 -7.98 5.23 8.94
CA GLU A 17 -8.33 6.09 10.06
C GLU A 17 -9.45 7.06 9.69
N LYS A 18 -9.36 7.68 8.50
CA LYS A 18 -10.41 8.56 7.98
C LYS A 18 -11.70 7.79 7.67
N TRP A 19 -11.61 6.58 7.14
CA TRP A 19 -12.77 5.73 6.90
C TRP A 19 -13.47 5.38 8.22
N ALA A 20 -12.73 4.99 9.25
CA ALA A 20 -13.28 4.68 10.57
C ALA A 20 -14.06 5.86 11.18
N VAL A 21 -13.51 7.08 11.10
CA VAL A 21 -14.21 8.30 11.53
C VAL A 21 -15.46 8.57 10.70
N THR A 22 -15.39 8.32 9.39
CA THR A 22 -16.54 8.52 8.49
C THR A 22 -17.66 7.54 8.82
N THR A 23 -17.32 6.27 9.07
CA THR A 23 -18.28 5.22 9.42
C THR A 23 -18.86 5.38 10.83
N ASP A 24 -18.30 6.24 11.68
CA ASP A 24 -18.90 6.55 12.99
C ASP A 24 -20.23 7.31 12.83
N ALA A 25 -20.31 8.18 11.81
CA ALA A 25 -21.52 8.94 11.48
C ALA A 25 -22.31 8.35 10.30
N TRP A 26 -21.65 7.60 9.41
CA TRP A 26 -22.23 7.08 8.17
C TRP A 26 -22.21 5.55 8.14
N THR A 27 -23.31 4.93 8.60
CA THR A 27 -23.43 3.45 8.79
C THR A 27 -24.51 2.80 7.93
N ASP A 28 -25.04 3.51 6.95
CA ASP A 28 -26.10 3.00 6.09
C ASP A 28 -25.60 1.93 5.10
N GLN A 29 -26.53 1.38 4.31
CA GLN A 29 -26.20 0.40 3.28
C GLN A 29 -25.21 0.94 2.25
N VAL A 30 -25.24 2.25 1.97
CA VAL A 30 -24.34 2.89 1.00
C VAL A 30 -22.91 2.93 1.53
N ALA A 31 -22.73 3.19 2.83
CA ALA A 31 -21.42 3.13 3.48
C ALA A 31 -20.82 1.71 3.41
N GLN A 32 -21.64 0.68 3.65
CA GLN A 32 -21.20 -0.72 3.55
C GLN A 32 -20.82 -1.10 2.11
N ASP A 33 -21.62 -0.67 1.13
CA ASP A 33 -21.34 -0.89 -0.29
C ASP A 33 -20.08 -0.14 -0.72
N PHE A 34 -19.86 1.07 -0.20
CA PHE A 34 -18.67 1.86 -0.48
C PHE A 34 -17.40 1.18 0.06
N GLU A 35 -17.44 0.67 1.30
CA GLU A 35 -16.32 -0.09 1.87
C GLU A 35 -15.99 -1.31 1.01
N LYS A 36 -17.01 -2.08 0.66
CA LYS A 36 -16.86 -3.31 -0.12
C LYS A 36 -16.34 -3.06 -1.54
N ASN A 37 -16.84 -2.03 -2.21
CA ASN A 37 -16.57 -1.77 -3.62
C ASN A 37 -15.32 -0.91 -3.85
N HIS A 38 -14.92 -0.08 -2.88
CA HIS A 38 -13.84 0.88 -3.05
C HIS A 38 -12.71 0.72 -2.03
N ILE A 39 -13.01 0.65 -0.73
CA ILE A 39 -11.96 0.62 0.31
C ILE A 39 -11.26 -0.75 0.35
N ALA A 40 -12.01 -1.85 0.44
CA ALA A 40 -11.45 -3.19 0.52
C ALA A 40 -10.59 -3.59 -0.70
N PRO A 41 -10.98 -3.28 -1.96
CA PRO A 41 -10.14 -3.55 -3.12
C PRO A 41 -8.84 -2.75 -3.14
N VAL A 42 -8.89 -1.47 -2.73
CA VAL A 42 -7.70 -0.59 -2.67
C VAL A 42 -6.69 -1.10 -1.65
N GLU A 43 -7.12 -1.60 -0.49
CA GLU A 43 -6.23 -2.23 0.48
C GLU A 43 -5.49 -3.43 -0.09
N GLY A 44 -6.21 -4.32 -0.80
CA GLY A 44 -5.61 -5.48 -1.44
C GLY A 44 -4.60 -5.09 -2.52
N LEU A 45 -4.92 -4.09 -3.34
CA LEU A 45 -4.04 -3.58 -4.39
C LEU A 45 -2.80 -2.91 -3.82
N ALA A 46 -2.95 -2.06 -2.80
CA ALA A 46 -1.85 -1.38 -2.14
C ALA A 46 -0.87 -2.37 -1.50
N LYS A 47 -1.38 -3.41 -0.83
CA LYS A 47 -0.55 -4.50 -0.27
C LYS A 47 0.27 -5.21 -1.33
N ARG A 48 -0.34 -5.56 -2.47
CA ARG A 48 0.39 -6.18 -3.59
C ARG A 48 1.44 -5.25 -4.18
N ALA A 49 1.12 -3.96 -4.33
CA ALA A 49 2.07 -2.97 -4.83
C ALA A 49 3.28 -2.80 -3.90
N MET A 50 3.08 -2.78 -2.58
CA MET A 50 4.17 -2.73 -1.59
C MET A 50 5.13 -3.91 -1.74
N ILE A 51 4.61 -5.13 -1.86
CA ILE A 51 5.41 -6.34 -2.07
C ILE A 51 6.20 -6.23 -3.39
N GLY A 52 5.57 -5.76 -4.46
CA GLY A 52 6.23 -5.54 -5.75
C GLY A 52 7.37 -4.54 -5.66
N MET A 53 7.16 -3.41 -4.99
CA MET A 53 8.18 -2.38 -4.77
C MET A 53 9.37 -2.91 -3.95
N ASP A 54 9.11 -3.70 -2.91
CA ASP A 54 10.19 -4.27 -2.10
C ASP A 54 11.02 -5.30 -2.87
N LYS A 55 10.38 -6.16 -3.67
CA LYS A 55 11.09 -7.08 -4.57
C LYS A 55 11.93 -6.36 -5.61
N LEU A 56 11.38 -5.32 -6.24
CA LEU A 56 12.13 -4.51 -7.22
C LEU A 56 13.33 -3.82 -6.57
N ALA A 57 13.18 -3.27 -5.37
CA ALA A 57 14.28 -2.67 -4.64
C ALA A 57 15.39 -3.69 -4.33
N GLU A 58 15.03 -4.92 -3.96
CA GLU A 58 15.98 -6.00 -3.72
C GLU A 58 16.73 -6.40 -5.00
N SER A 59 16.01 -6.57 -6.12
CA SER A 59 16.62 -6.88 -7.42
C SER A 59 17.58 -5.78 -7.88
N LEU A 60 17.20 -4.51 -7.74
CA LEU A 60 18.06 -3.38 -8.08
C LEU A 60 19.32 -3.32 -7.21
N ALA A 61 19.21 -3.63 -5.91
CA ALA A 61 20.35 -3.70 -5.02
C ALA A 61 21.33 -4.81 -5.42
N LYS A 62 20.82 -5.99 -5.82
CA LYS A 62 21.65 -7.10 -6.32
C LYS A 62 22.38 -6.73 -7.60
N ILE A 63 21.68 -6.09 -8.55
CA ILE A 63 22.29 -5.63 -9.81
C ILE A 63 23.40 -4.64 -9.53
N ARG A 64 23.17 -3.64 -8.67
CA ARG A 64 24.17 -2.65 -8.32
C ARG A 64 25.42 -3.28 -7.69
N LYS A 65 25.23 -4.21 -6.75
CA LYS A 65 26.33 -4.96 -6.13
C LYS A 65 27.13 -5.76 -7.17
N ALA A 66 26.44 -6.42 -8.10
CA ALA A 66 27.10 -7.16 -9.17
C ALA A 66 27.88 -6.25 -10.13
N CYS A 67 27.41 -5.03 -10.40
CA CYS A 67 28.16 -4.05 -11.18
C CYS A 67 29.40 -3.54 -10.42
N ASP A 68 29.28 -3.26 -9.13
CA ASP A 68 30.39 -2.79 -8.29
C ASP A 68 31.47 -3.88 -8.08
N GLU A 69 31.10 -5.17 -8.06
CA GLU A 69 32.03 -6.31 -7.94
C GLU A 69 32.78 -6.67 -9.24
N ASN A 70 32.28 -6.20 -10.39
CA ASN A 70 32.87 -6.46 -11.71
C ASN A 70 33.54 -5.22 -12.33
N ALA A 71 33.68 -4.13 -11.57
CA ALA A 71 34.38 -2.90 -11.94
C ALA A 71 35.79 -2.87 -11.34
#